data_AF-A0A2V6B5E4-F1
#
_entry.id   AF-A0A2V6B5E4-F1
#
_cell.length_a   1.000
_cell.length_b   1.000
_cell.length_c   1.000
_cell.angle_alpha   90.00
_cell.angle_beta   90.00
_cell.angle_gamma   90.00
#
_symmetry.space_group_name_H-M   'P 1'
#
loop_
_entity.id
_entity.type
_entity.pdbx_description
1 polymer ?
#
loop_
_entity_poly.entity_id
_entity_poly.type
_entity_poly.pdbx_seq_one_letter_code
_entity_poly.pdbx_strand_id
1 'polypeptide(L)'
;TYDLKPEMSAFEVTDEVLSSMADYDLIILNFANPDMVGHTGVVEAGIKAVETVDRCCARIVTKLLDLDGKALVTADHGNCEQMRNSDGSPNTAHTSYRVHFIYVARDAAKFRCEDGILADVAPTLLFLLGLPQPKEMTGHNLVVPVD
;
A
#
# COMPACT_ATOMS: atom_id res chain seq x y z
N THR A 1 -13.66 -17.35 -9.74
CA THR A 1 -13.49 -16.06 -9.04
C THR A 1 -12.18 -16.12 -8.25
N TYR A 2 -11.63 -15.00 -7.78
CA TYR A 2 -10.28 -14.95 -7.20
C TYR A 2 -10.15 -15.65 -5.83
N ASP A 3 -11.25 -15.99 -5.18
CA ASP A 3 -11.27 -16.85 -3.98
C ASP A 3 -10.67 -18.25 -4.23
N LEU A 4 -10.64 -18.72 -5.47
CA LEU A 4 -10.00 -19.99 -5.84
C LEU A 4 -8.47 -19.91 -5.87
N LYS A 5 -7.91 -18.70 -6.00
CA LYS A 5 -6.47 -18.42 -5.97
C LYS A 5 -6.21 -17.08 -5.26
N PRO A 6 -6.40 -16.98 -3.93
CA PRO A 6 -6.34 -15.70 -3.21
C PRO A 6 -4.98 -15.01 -3.26
N GLU A 7 -3.90 -15.79 -3.49
CA GLU A 7 -2.55 -15.27 -3.72
C GLU A 7 -2.41 -14.54 -5.07
N MET A 8 -3.36 -14.73 -5.99
CA MET A 8 -3.36 -14.18 -7.35
C MET A 8 -1.97 -14.34 -7.99
N SER A 9 -1.34 -13.23 -8.39
CA SER A 9 0.02 -13.20 -8.91
C SER A 9 0.94 -12.33 -8.05
N ALA A 10 0.63 -12.18 -6.75
CA ALA A 10 1.35 -11.28 -5.86
C ALA A 10 2.83 -11.66 -5.73
N PHE A 11 3.14 -12.96 -5.74
CA PHE A 11 4.51 -13.45 -5.67
C PHE A 11 5.29 -13.13 -6.95
N GLU A 12 4.69 -13.35 -8.12
CA GLU A 12 5.31 -13.06 -9.42
C GLU A 12 5.56 -11.55 -9.59
N VAL A 13 4.59 -10.71 -9.19
CA VAL A 13 4.77 -9.25 -9.17
C VAL A 13 5.88 -8.85 -8.20
N THR A 14 5.94 -9.48 -7.02
CA THR A 14 7.01 -9.22 -6.04
C THR A 14 8.38 -9.58 -6.59
N ASP A 15 8.49 -10.73 -7.27
CA ASP A 15 9.75 -11.19 -7.83
C ASP A 15 10.25 -10.24 -8.93
N GLU A 16 9.35 -9.71 -9.77
CA GLU A 16 9.68 -8.72 -10.79
C GLU A 16 10.10 -7.36 -10.19
N VAL A 17 9.40 -6.91 -9.15
CA VAL A 17 9.80 -5.68 -8.43
C VAL A 17 11.17 -5.87 -7.81
N LEU A 18 11.45 -7.01 -7.16
CA LEU A 18 12.73 -7.29 -6.53
C LEU A 18 13.89 -7.40 -7.54
N SER A 19 13.63 -7.92 -8.75
CA SER A 19 14.65 -8.09 -9.79
C SER A 19 15.11 -6.75 -10.37
N SER A 20 14.20 -5.78 -10.48
CA SER A 20 14.40 -4.50 -11.15
C SER A 20 14.53 -3.31 -10.20
N MET A 21 14.32 -3.51 -8.88
CA MET A 21 14.25 -2.42 -7.90
C MET A 21 15.46 -1.47 -7.92
N ALA A 22 16.66 -2.00 -8.17
CA ALA A 22 17.89 -1.21 -8.16
C ALA A 22 18.05 -0.30 -9.40
N ASP A 23 17.25 -0.52 -10.44
CA ASP A 23 17.36 0.18 -11.72
C ASP A 23 16.41 1.39 -11.83
N TYR A 24 15.59 1.65 -10.81
CA TYR A 24 14.56 2.70 -10.82
C TYR A 24 14.67 3.65 -9.62
N ASP A 25 14.52 4.95 -9.87
CA ASP A 25 14.43 5.97 -8.81
C ASP A 25 13.05 5.99 -8.11
N LEU A 26 12.00 5.53 -8.80
CA LEU A 26 10.62 5.48 -8.28
C LEU A 26 9.89 4.24 -8.80
N ILE A 27 9.23 3.53 -7.89
CA ILE A 27 8.37 2.39 -8.19
C ILE A 27 6.99 2.68 -7.61
N ILE A 28 5.95 2.52 -8.44
CA ILE A 28 4.55 2.56 -8.02
C ILE A 28 3.98 1.15 -8.18
N LEU A 29 3.61 0.53 -7.06
CA LEU A 29 3.16 -0.85 -7.00
C LEU A 29 1.75 -0.94 -6.41
N ASN A 30 0.91 -1.78 -7.03
CA ASN A 30 -0.41 -2.13 -6.51
C ASN A 30 -0.49 -3.65 -6.27
N PHE A 31 -0.95 -4.04 -5.08
CA PHE A 31 -1.36 -5.41 -4.79
C PHE A 31 -2.88 -5.52 -4.83
N ALA A 32 -3.40 -6.15 -5.87
CA ALA A 32 -4.85 -6.23 -6.13
C ALA A 32 -5.60 -7.18 -5.18
N ASN A 33 -4.88 -8.05 -4.46
CA ASN A 33 -5.48 -9.18 -3.74
C ASN A 33 -6.58 -8.81 -2.74
N PRO A 34 -6.38 -7.83 -1.82
CA PRO A 34 -7.37 -7.54 -0.80
C PRO A 34 -8.68 -7.02 -1.41
N ASP A 35 -8.62 -6.31 -2.53
CA ASP A 35 -9.82 -5.82 -3.20
C ASP A 35 -10.52 -6.91 -4.02
N MET A 36 -9.77 -7.53 -4.94
CA MET A 36 -10.33 -8.50 -5.88
C MET A 36 -10.86 -9.76 -5.19
N VAL A 37 -10.24 -10.18 -4.08
CA VAL A 37 -10.73 -11.27 -3.24
C VAL A 37 -11.81 -10.79 -2.27
N GLY A 38 -11.71 -9.55 -1.77
CA GLY A 38 -12.73 -8.89 -0.96
C GLY A 38 -14.12 -8.91 -1.64
N HIS A 39 -14.16 -8.62 -2.94
CA HIS A 39 -15.36 -8.69 -3.77
C HIS A 39 -16.04 -10.07 -3.85
N THR A 40 -15.38 -11.14 -3.44
CA THR A 40 -16.00 -12.48 -3.40
C THR A 40 -16.87 -12.68 -2.16
N GLY A 41 -16.63 -11.90 -1.09
CA GLY A 41 -17.26 -12.13 0.20
C GLY A 41 -16.88 -13.47 0.85
N VAL A 42 -15.82 -14.14 0.41
CA VAL A 42 -15.32 -15.37 1.06
C VAL A 42 -14.24 -14.98 2.07
N VAL A 43 -14.60 -14.86 3.35
CA VAL A 43 -13.71 -14.35 4.42
C VAL A 43 -12.39 -15.11 4.50
N GLU A 44 -12.42 -16.44 4.48
CA GLU A 44 -11.20 -17.26 4.52
C GLU A 44 -10.25 -16.98 3.35
N ALA A 45 -10.80 -16.72 2.16
CA ALA A 45 -10.01 -16.31 1.01
C ALA A 45 -9.45 -14.90 1.21
N GLY A 46 -10.25 -13.96 1.73
CA GLY A 46 -9.81 -12.60 2.07
C GLY A 46 -8.65 -12.58 3.07
N ILE A 47 -8.69 -13.43 4.10
CA ILE A 47 -7.58 -13.61 5.05
C ILE A 47 -6.32 -14.06 4.31
N LYS A 48 -6.41 -15.12 3.49
CA LYS A 48 -5.27 -15.61 2.72
C LYS A 48 -4.71 -14.57 1.74
N ALA A 49 -5.58 -13.74 1.16
CA ALA A 49 -5.20 -12.65 0.28
C ALA A 49 -4.35 -11.60 1.03
N VAL A 50 -4.82 -11.14 2.20
CA VAL A 50 -4.11 -10.16 3.03
C VAL A 50 -2.78 -10.74 3.55
N GLU A 51 -2.76 -11.97 4.05
CA GLU A 51 -1.52 -12.64 4.48
C GLU A 51 -0.50 -12.80 3.35
N THR A 52 -0.98 -13.01 2.11
CA THR A 52 -0.09 -13.09 0.95
C THR A 52 0.55 -11.75 0.65
N VAL A 53 -0.24 -10.67 0.67
CA VAL A 53 0.27 -9.31 0.48
C VAL A 53 1.23 -8.93 1.60
N ASP A 54 0.94 -9.28 2.86
CA ASP A 54 1.84 -9.05 3.99
C ASP A 54 3.23 -9.67 3.76
N ARG A 55 3.28 -10.96 3.39
CA ARG A 55 4.53 -11.66 3.04
C ARG A 55 5.27 -10.99 1.88
N CYS A 56 4.55 -10.56 0.86
CA CYS A 56 5.13 -9.88 -0.31
C CYS A 56 5.68 -8.49 0.06
N CYS A 57 4.93 -7.72 0.83
CA CYS A 57 5.32 -6.42 1.35
C CYS A 57 6.60 -6.52 2.21
N ALA A 58 6.68 -7.51 3.10
CA ALA A 58 7.86 -7.75 3.92
C ALA A 58 9.13 -7.98 3.08
N ARG A 59 9.03 -8.74 1.98
CA ARG A 59 10.15 -8.98 1.04
C ARG A 59 10.60 -7.68 0.36
N ILE A 60 9.65 -6.90 -0.16
CA ILE A 60 9.92 -5.64 -0.87
C ILE A 60 10.55 -4.62 0.08
N VAL A 61 9.95 -4.40 1.25
CA VAL A 61 10.44 -3.45 2.25
C VAL A 61 11.84 -3.83 2.72
N THR A 62 12.12 -5.12 2.95
CA THR A 62 13.45 -5.57 3.36
C THR A 62 14.50 -5.20 2.30
N LYS A 63 14.25 -5.57 1.03
CA LYS A 63 15.19 -5.26 -0.06
C LYS A 63 15.35 -3.75 -0.27
N LEU A 64 14.28 -2.99 -0.15
CA LEU A 64 14.30 -1.54 -0.28
C LEU A 64 15.18 -0.89 0.79
N LEU A 65 15.08 -1.34 2.05
CA LEU A 65 15.91 -0.85 3.15
C LEU A 65 17.39 -1.24 2.98
N ASP A 66 17.69 -2.39 2.38
CA ASP A 66 19.08 -2.77 2.01
C ASP A 66 19.69 -1.85 0.95
N LEU A 67 18.86 -1.19 0.14
CA LEU A 67 19.26 -0.19 -0.85
C LEU A 67 19.19 1.25 -0.31
N ASP A 68 18.99 1.42 1.00
CA ASP A 68 18.74 2.73 1.65
C ASP A 68 17.55 3.51 1.05
N GLY A 69 16.61 2.78 0.43
CA GLY A 69 15.38 3.32 -0.14
C GLY A 69 14.31 3.64 0.90
N LYS A 70 13.21 4.23 0.42
CA LYS A 70 12.09 4.73 1.22
C LYS A 70 10.77 4.26 0.64
N ALA A 71 9.86 3.77 1.48
CA ALA A 71 8.51 3.37 1.06
C ALA A 71 7.43 4.23 1.71
N LEU A 72 6.37 4.49 0.93
CA LEU A 72 5.07 4.90 1.42
C LEU A 72 4.12 3.72 1.21
N VAL A 73 3.67 3.10 2.29
CA VAL A 73 2.69 2.00 2.24
C VAL A 73 1.31 2.57 2.53
N THR A 74 0.41 2.48 1.55
CA THR A 74 -0.97 2.97 1.63
C THR A 74 -1.91 2.08 0.83
N ALA A 75 -3.22 2.30 0.98
CA ALA A 75 -4.25 1.78 0.08
C ALA A 75 -4.95 2.94 -0.65
N ASP A 76 -5.68 2.63 -1.72
CA ASP A 76 -6.54 3.55 -2.47
C ASP A 76 -7.96 3.62 -1.87
N HIS A 77 -8.44 2.51 -1.29
CA HIS A 77 -9.68 2.43 -0.51
C HIS A 77 -9.70 1.17 0.39
N GLY A 78 -10.80 0.99 1.14
CA GLY A 78 -11.09 -0.24 1.91
C GLY A 78 -11.98 -1.23 1.16
N ASN A 79 -11.96 -2.50 1.60
CA ASN A 79 -12.82 -3.60 1.15
C ASN A 79 -12.74 -4.78 2.16
N CYS A 80 -11.60 -5.46 2.20
CA CYS A 80 -11.38 -6.73 2.92
C CYS A 80 -11.58 -6.64 4.45
N GLU A 81 -11.49 -5.45 5.03
CA GLU A 81 -11.74 -5.22 6.46
C GLU A 81 -13.21 -5.38 6.86
N GLN A 82 -14.15 -5.35 5.90
CA GLN A 82 -15.57 -5.57 6.15
C GLN A 82 -16.22 -6.47 5.09
N MET A 83 -15.96 -7.78 5.16
CA MET A 83 -16.51 -8.77 4.22
C MET A 83 -17.84 -9.40 4.66
N ARG A 84 -18.43 -8.93 5.76
CA ARG A 84 -19.73 -9.39 6.28
C ARG A 84 -20.60 -8.18 6.64
N ASN A 85 -21.88 -8.25 6.29
CA ASN A 85 -22.90 -7.34 6.79
C ASN A 85 -23.25 -7.66 8.24
N SER A 86 -23.97 -6.77 8.92
CA SER A 86 -24.41 -6.97 10.31
C SER A 86 -25.32 -8.19 10.49
N ASP A 87 -26.02 -8.61 9.44
CA ASP A 87 -26.87 -9.81 9.42
C ASP A 87 -26.09 -11.10 9.06
N GLY A 88 -24.78 -11.01 8.85
CA GLY A 88 -23.91 -12.12 8.48
C GLY A 88 -23.88 -12.46 6.98
N SER A 89 -24.68 -11.80 6.15
CA SER A 89 -24.59 -11.96 4.70
C SER A 89 -23.25 -11.45 4.15
N PRO A 90 -22.76 -11.97 3.01
CA PRO A 90 -21.54 -11.47 2.40
C PRO A 90 -21.63 -9.97 2.06
N ASN A 91 -20.61 -9.22 2.43
CA ASN A 91 -20.38 -7.87 1.91
C ASN A 91 -19.28 -7.96 0.84
N THR A 92 -19.59 -7.46 -0.36
CA THR A 92 -18.73 -7.54 -1.54
C THR A 92 -18.39 -6.15 -2.09
N ALA A 93 -18.69 -5.09 -1.35
CA ALA A 93 -18.47 -3.71 -1.79
C ALA A 93 -17.26 -3.10 -1.09
N HIS A 94 -16.74 -2.02 -1.67
CA HIS A 94 -15.75 -1.17 -0.99
C HIS A 94 -16.37 -0.55 0.27
N THR A 95 -15.50 -0.09 1.17
CA THR A 95 -15.91 0.69 2.33
C THR A 95 -15.53 2.16 2.17
N SER A 96 -16.07 3.00 3.05
CA SER A 96 -15.66 4.40 3.22
C SER A 96 -14.70 4.59 4.40
N TYR A 97 -14.09 3.51 4.89
CA TYR A 97 -13.07 3.61 5.93
C TYR A 97 -11.82 4.31 5.42
N ARG A 98 -11.10 4.92 6.36
CA ARG A 98 -9.82 5.55 6.06
C ARG A 98 -8.77 4.48 5.78
N VAL A 99 -7.84 4.81 4.90
CA VAL A 99 -6.66 3.99 4.61
C VAL A 99 -5.50 4.42 5.51
N HIS A 100 -4.59 3.49 5.79
CA HIS A 100 -3.35 3.81 6.48
C HIS A 100 -2.34 4.45 5.52
N PHE A 101 -1.47 5.29 6.06
CA PHE A 101 -0.32 5.85 5.36
C PHE A 101 0.92 5.68 6.24
N ILE A 102 1.85 4.84 5.80
CA ILE A 102 3.02 4.42 6.60
C ILE A 102 4.29 4.80 5.87
N TYR A 103 5.15 5.57 6.52
CA TYR A 103 6.50 5.86 6.05
C TYR A 103 7.48 4.80 6.58
N VAL A 104 8.19 4.13 5.68
CA VAL A 104 9.19 3.11 6.03
C VAL A 104 10.52 3.49 5.41
N ALA A 105 11.51 3.75 6.25
CA ALA A 105 12.87 4.10 5.88
C ALA A 105 13.82 3.91 7.06
N ARG A 106 15.14 3.85 6.81
CA ARG A 106 16.13 3.82 7.90
C ARG A 106 16.09 5.08 8.77
N ASP A 107 15.70 6.21 8.19
CA ASP A 107 15.58 7.49 8.89
C ASP A 107 14.17 7.75 9.43
N ALA A 108 13.27 6.76 9.43
CA ALA A 108 11.87 6.94 9.84
C ALA A 108 11.71 7.58 11.22
N ALA A 109 12.62 7.32 12.17
CA ALA A 109 12.60 7.93 13.51
C ALA A 109 12.77 9.47 13.51
N LYS A 110 13.26 10.06 12.41
CA LYS A 110 13.39 11.51 12.25
C LYS A 110 12.13 12.17 11.72
N PHE A 111 11.10 11.38 11.38
CA PHE A 111 9.89 11.88 10.75
C PHE A 111 8.64 11.36 11.48
N ARG A 112 7.54 12.12 11.35
CA ARG A 112 6.19 11.68 11.68
C ARG A 112 5.30 11.82 10.46
N CYS A 113 4.30 10.95 10.35
CA CYS A 113 3.25 11.08 9.34
C CYS A 113 2.11 11.96 9.89
N GLU A 114 1.63 12.90 9.11
CA GLU A 114 0.41 13.65 9.39
C GLU A 114 -0.80 12.97 8.73
N ASP A 115 -1.99 13.24 9.28
CA ASP A 115 -3.26 12.83 8.65
C ASP A 115 -3.48 13.67 7.37
N GLY A 116 -4.09 13.05 6.34
CA GLY A 116 -4.35 13.72 5.07
C GLY A 116 -5.38 13.01 4.20
N ILE A 117 -5.33 13.29 2.90
CA ILE A 117 -6.16 12.70 1.84
C ILE A 117 -5.29 12.02 0.78
N LEU A 118 -5.90 11.24 -0.12
CA LEU A 118 -5.17 10.54 -1.18
C LEU A 118 -4.35 11.48 -2.09
N ALA A 119 -4.81 12.71 -2.29
CA ALA A 119 -4.11 13.71 -3.10
C ALA A 119 -2.77 14.16 -2.49
N ASP A 120 -2.51 13.85 -1.22
CA ASP A 120 -1.29 14.22 -0.49
C ASP A 120 -0.14 13.20 -0.70
N VAL A 121 -0.44 12.01 -1.24
CA VAL A 121 0.57 10.97 -1.50
C VAL A 121 1.60 11.43 -2.54
N ALA A 122 1.16 12.04 -3.65
CA ALA A 122 2.06 12.49 -4.71
C ALA A 122 2.98 13.67 -4.28
N PRO A 123 2.49 14.73 -3.62
CA PRO A 123 3.34 15.73 -2.98
C PRO A 123 4.38 15.15 -2.03
N THR A 124 4.00 14.15 -1.23
CA THR A 124 4.91 13.45 -0.31
C THR A 124 6.01 12.69 -1.07
N LEU A 125 5.67 12.01 -2.17
CA LEU A 125 6.66 11.37 -3.04
C LEU A 125 7.67 12.38 -3.62
N LEU A 126 7.20 13.53 -4.11
CA LEU A 126 8.09 14.58 -4.65
C LEU A 126 9.04 15.12 -3.58
N PHE A 127 8.55 15.34 -2.35
CA PHE A 127 9.37 15.73 -1.23
C PHE A 127 10.49 14.71 -0.95
N LEU A 128 10.15 13.42 -0.90
CA LEU A 128 11.13 12.35 -0.66
C LEU A 128 12.17 12.21 -1.77
N LEU A 129 11.78 12.51 -3.02
CA LEU A 129 12.69 12.54 -4.18
C LEU A 129 13.50 13.85 -4.28
N GLY A 130 13.26 14.83 -3.41
CA GLY A 130 13.90 16.15 -3.49
C GLY A 130 13.48 16.97 -4.71
N LEU A 131 12.30 16.70 -5.26
CA LEU A 131 11.75 17.35 -6.44
C LEU A 131 10.79 18.49 -6.07
N PRO A 132 10.70 19.56 -6.88
CA PRO A 132 9.75 20.65 -6.62
C PRO A 132 8.30 20.19 -6.87
N GLN A 133 7.40 20.58 -5.97
CA GLN A 133 5.97 20.39 -6.16
C GLN A 133 5.41 21.43 -7.16
N PRO A 134 4.72 21.01 -8.23
CA PRO A 134 4.07 21.94 -9.15
C PRO A 134 2.84 22.58 -8.50
N LYS A 135 2.49 23.80 -8.91
CA LYS A 135 1.36 24.57 -8.35
C LYS A 135 0.00 23.91 -8.56
N GLU A 136 -0.11 23.03 -9.56
CA GLU A 136 -1.32 22.25 -9.87
C GLU A 136 -1.57 21.13 -8.86
N MET A 137 -0.53 20.63 -8.17
CA MET A 137 -0.69 19.70 -7.05
C MET A 137 -1.03 20.50 -5.80
N THR A 138 -2.31 20.53 -5.42
CA THR A 138 -2.79 21.30 -4.26
C THR A 138 -2.78 20.53 -2.94
N GLY A 139 -2.45 19.23 -2.97
CA GLY A 139 -2.16 18.46 -1.76
C GLY A 139 -0.87 18.91 -1.07
N HIS A 140 -0.54 18.29 0.05
CA HIS A 140 0.62 18.65 0.87
C HIS A 140 1.43 17.42 1.27
N ASN A 141 2.68 17.65 1.68
CA ASN A 141 3.56 16.59 2.16
C ASN A 141 3.11 16.10 3.55
N LEU A 142 2.91 14.79 3.72
CA LEU A 142 2.51 14.16 4.98
C LEU A 142 3.70 13.70 5.84
N VAL A 143 4.91 13.62 5.29
CA VAL A 143 6.11 13.18 6.03
C VAL A 143 6.89 14.41 6.50
N VAL A 144 6.73 14.76 7.78
CA VAL A 144 7.32 15.96 8.38
C VAL A 144 8.39 15.60 9.41
N PRO A 145 9.47 16.39 9.55
CA PRO A 145 10.48 16.15 10.57
C PRO A 145 9.88 16.14 11.99
N VAL A 146 10.48 15.34 12.87
CA VAL A 146 10.24 15.41 14.32
C VAL A 146 11.20 16.44 14.91
N ASP A 147 10.68 17.34 15.74
CA ASP A 147 11.46 18.34 16.50
C ASP A 147 12.32 17.68 17.60
#